data_AF-A0A136N801-F1
#
_entry.id   AF-A0A136N801-F1
#
_cell.length_a   1.000
_cell.length_b   1.000
_cell.length_c   1.000
_cell.angle_alpha   90.00
_cell.angle_beta   90.00
_cell.angle_gamma   90.00
#
_symmetry.space_group_name_H-M   'P 1'
#
loop_
_entity.id
_entity.type
_entity.pdbx_description
1 polymer ?
#
loop_
_entity_poly.entity_id
_entity_poly.type
_entity_poly.pdbx_seq_one_letter_code
_entity_poly.pdbx_strand_id
1 'polypeptide(L)'
;MKRFLLLFIALFLINIGFSQNLKKVHISTCTKIISETEAELTLIAKMDKGWHLYSFNPGGDGMLIAPEVTFEKNNQITPIGKVTEHGKLIDEDIKGVGVVHYFKDEVRYVQKSSI
;
A
#
# COMPACT_ATOMS: atom_id res chain seq x y z
N MET A 1 -12.40 29.67 42.37
CA MET A 1 -12.38 28.22 42.06
C MET A 1 -12.98 27.90 40.69
N LYS A 2 -14.21 28.31 40.37
CA LYS A 2 -14.85 28.03 39.05
C LYS A 2 -14.06 28.55 37.83
N ARG A 3 -13.41 29.72 37.95
CA ARG A 3 -12.56 30.31 36.88
C ARG A 3 -11.27 29.52 36.63
N PHE A 4 -10.67 28.96 37.69
CA PHE A 4 -9.51 28.07 37.57
C PHE A 4 -9.90 26.72 36.99
N LEU A 5 -11.07 26.19 37.36
CA LEU A 5 -11.62 24.98 36.77
C LEU A 5 -11.91 25.15 35.27
N LEU A 6 -12.47 26.29 34.87
CA LEU A 6 -12.70 26.64 33.46
C LEU A 6 -11.38 26.75 32.67
N LEU A 7 -10.34 27.35 33.27
CA LEU A 7 -9.01 27.44 32.65
C LEU A 7 -8.38 26.04 32.49
N PHE A 8 -8.53 25.18 33.50
CA PHE A 8 -8.03 23.81 33.48
C PHE A 8 -8.74 22.95 32.43
N ILE A 9 -10.05 23.12 32.25
CA ILE A 9 -10.84 22.47 31.20
C ILE A 9 -10.42 22.99 29.81
N ALA A 10 -10.20 24.31 29.66
CA ALA A 10 -9.74 24.90 28.41
C ALA A 10 -8.34 24.39 27.98
N LEU A 11 -7.45 24.16 28.94
CA LEU A 11 -6.12 23.55 28.74
C LEU A 11 -6.19 22.06 28.33
N PHE A 12 -7.25 21.34 28.72
CA PHE A 12 -7.47 19.95 28.28
C PHE A 12 -8.03 19.87 26.85
N LEU A 13 -8.83 20.85 26.42
CA LEU A 13 -9.46 20.87 25.09
C LEU A 13 -8.49 21.16 23.92
N ILE A 14 -7.33 21.74 24.18
CA ILE A 14 -6.27 21.93 23.16
C ILE A 14 -5.50 20.64 22.81
N ASN A 15 -5.74 19.54 23.53
CA ASN A 15 -5.13 18.23 23.25
C ASN A 15 -6.01 17.30 22.39
N ILE A 16 -7.07 17.81 21.75
CA ILE A 16 -7.82 17.03 20.74
C ILE A 16 -6.91 16.90 19.51
N GLY A 17 -6.04 15.91 19.56
CA GLY A 17 -4.92 15.71 18.66
C GLY A 17 -5.36 15.55 17.20
N PHE A 18 -4.60 16.18 16.32
CA PHE A 18 -4.56 15.80 14.92
C PHE A 18 -3.98 14.39 14.85
N SER A 19 -4.84 13.39 14.63
CA SER A 19 -4.37 12.08 14.18
C SER A 19 -3.72 12.29 12.81
N GLN A 20 -2.40 12.44 12.79
CA GLN A 20 -1.64 12.50 11.56
C GLN A 20 -1.56 11.08 11.02
N ASN A 21 -2.54 10.70 10.20
CA ASN A 21 -2.38 9.58 9.28
C ASN A 21 -1.22 9.93 8.35
N LEU A 22 0.00 9.60 8.78
CA LEU A 22 1.20 9.67 7.95
C LEU A 22 1.01 8.68 6.81
N LYS A 23 0.42 9.15 5.71
CA LYS A 23 0.33 8.39 4.46
C LYS A 23 1.71 8.34 3.84
N LYS A 24 2.43 7.27 4.13
CA LYS A 24 3.79 6.99 3.64
C LYS A 24 3.81 6.20 2.35
N VAL A 25 2.62 5.76 1.93
CA VAL A 25 2.35 5.13 0.65
C VAL A 25 1.30 5.98 -0.05
N HIS A 26 1.64 6.47 -1.23
CA HIS A 26 0.78 7.25 -2.11
C HIS A 26 0.29 6.32 -3.22
N ILE A 27 -1.02 6.07 -3.26
CA ILE A 27 -1.64 5.16 -4.21
C ILE A 27 -2.28 5.96 -5.34
N SER A 28 -2.06 5.52 -6.57
CA SER A 28 -2.76 6.00 -7.77
C SER A 28 -3.10 4.81 -8.67
N THR A 29 -4.10 4.97 -9.52
CA THR A 29 -4.52 3.92 -10.46
C THR A 29 -4.42 4.41 -11.89
N CYS A 30 -4.16 3.49 -12.81
CA CYS A 30 -4.09 3.74 -14.24
C CYS A 30 -4.74 2.58 -14.98
N THR A 31 -5.46 2.87 -16.05
CA THR A 31 -6.02 1.85 -16.95
C THR A 31 -5.43 2.06 -18.33
N LYS A 32 -4.93 0.98 -18.93
CA LYS A 32 -4.38 0.98 -20.28
C LYS A 32 -5.11 -0.04 -21.13
N ILE A 33 -5.69 0.40 -22.24
CA ILE A 33 -6.24 -0.50 -23.26
C ILE A 33 -5.06 -1.06 -24.07
N ILE A 34 -4.97 -2.39 -24.16
CA ILE A 34 -3.89 -3.09 -24.88
C ILE A 34 -4.34 -3.46 -26.30
N SER A 35 -5.61 -3.86 -26.43
CA SER A 35 -6.24 -4.24 -27.69
C SER A 35 -7.74 -3.96 -27.63
N GLU A 36 -8.46 -4.31 -28.70
CA GLU A 36 -9.93 -4.22 -28.72
C GLU A 36 -10.61 -5.09 -27.64
N THR A 37 -9.91 -6.08 -27.08
CA THR A 37 -10.47 -7.06 -26.14
C THR A 37 -9.73 -7.12 -24.80
N GLU A 38 -8.67 -6.35 -24.59
CA GLU A 38 -7.82 -6.44 -23.40
C GLU A 38 -7.45 -5.07 -22.81
N ALA A 39 -7.43 -5.01 -21.49
CA ALA A 39 -6.92 -3.89 -20.71
C ALA A 39 -6.02 -4.35 -19.56
N GLU A 40 -5.13 -3.44 -19.15
CA GLU A 40 -4.36 -3.54 -17.91
C GLU A 40 -4.85 -2.49 -16.92
N LEU A 41 -5.28 -2.96 -15.75
CA LEU A 41 -5.51 -2.14 -14.57
C LEU A 41 -4.23 -2.15 -13.74
N THR A 42 -3.67 -0.97 -13.49
CA THR A 42 -2.45 -0.80 -12.70
C THR A 42 -2.73 0.01 -11.46
N LEU A 43 -2.42 -0.54 -10.28
CA LEU A 43 -2.30 0.20 -9.04
C LEU A 43 -0.83 0.54 -8.84
N ILE A 44 -0.51 1.83 -8.71
CA ILE A 44 0.85 2.33 -8.50
C ILE A 44 0.94 2.78 -7.05
N ALA A 45 1.78 2.12 -6.26
CA ALA A 45 2.09 2.48 -4.89
C ALA A 45 3.48 3.12 -4.82
N LYS A 46 3.54 4.41 -4.49
CA LYS A 46 4.79 5.16 -4.27
C LYS A 46 5.05 5.31 -2.78
N MET A 47 6.26 5.01 -2.33
CA MET A 47 6.64 5.06 -0.92
C MET A 47 7.55 6.26 -0.64
N ASP A 48 7.31 6.94 0.47
CA ASP A 48 8.24 7.94 0.98
C ASP A 48 9.61 7.30 1.29
N LYS A 49 10.68 8.10 1.21
CA LYS A 49 12.04 7.63 1.53
C LYS A 49 12.08 6.94 2.91
N GLY A 50 12.69 5.76 2.95
CA GLY A 50 12.81 4.94 4.17
C GLY A 50 11.65 3.96 4.40
N TRP A 51 10.59 4.06 3.59
CA TRP A 51 9.48 3.11 3.61
C TRP A 51 9.65 2.04 2.52
N HIS A 52 9.05 0.89 2.77
CA HIS A 52 9.04 -0.24 1.85
C HIS A 52 7.67 -0.93 1.91
N LEU A 53 7.36 -1.67 0.86
CA LEU A 53 6.25 -2.63 0.82
C LEU A 53 6.82 -4.01 0.55
N TYR A 54 6.39 -5.00 1.32
CA TYR A 54 6.77 -6.38 1.05
C TYR A 54 6.25 -6.85 -0.31
N SER A 55 6.93 -7.84 -0.89
CA SER A 55 6.37 -8.61 -2.01
C SER A 55 5.20 -9.49 -1.53
N PHE A 56 4.34 -9.91 -2.47
CA PHE A 56 3.37 -10.98 -2.30
C PHE A 56 4.01 -12.27 -1.78
N ASN A 57 5.31 -12.47 -2.03
CA ASN A 57 6.11 -13.49 -1.38
C ASN A 57 7.22 -12.82 -0.54
N PRO A 58 6.96 -12.41 0.70
CA PRO A 58 7.90 -11.63 1.52
C PRO A 58 9.12 -12.45 1.98
N GLY A 59 9.06 -13.78 1.92
CA GLY A 59 10.13 -14.64 2.44
C GLY A 59 10.24 -14.57 3.97
N GLY A 60 11.48 -14.59 4.46
CA GLY A 60 11.80 -14.54 5.88
C GLY A 60 11.40 -15.81 6.64
N ASP A 61 10.92 -15.61 7.87
CA ASP A 61 10.53 -16.65 8.81
C ASP A 61 9.04 -17.04 8.70
N GLY A 62 8.33 -16.45 7.73
CA GLY A 62 6.89 -16.65 7.52
C GLY A 62 5.99 -15.78 8.40
N MET A 63 6.54 -14.91 9.25
CA MET A 63 5.75 -14.01 10.10
C MET A 63 5.45 -12.65 9.43
N LEU A 64 6.03 -12.39 8.26
CA LEU A 64 5.85 -11.15 7.52
C LEU A 64 4.48 -11.11 6.82
N ILE A 65 3.83 -9.95 6.89
CA ILE A 65 2.49 -9.74 6.29
C ILE A 65 2.66 -9.24 4.86
N ALA A 66 2.31 -10.08 3.89
CA ALA A 66 2.27 -9.70 2.48
C ALA A 66 1.13 -8.71 2.20
N PRO A 67 1.29 -7.79 1.24
CA PRO A 67 0.20 -6.94 0.79
C PRO A 67 -0.85 -7.77 0.04
N GLU A 68 -2.11 -7.36 0.15
CA GLU A 68 -3.20 -7.86 -0.66
C GLU A 68 -3.69 -6.74 -1.59
N VAL A 69 -3.81 -7.04 -2.87
CA VAL A 69 -4.33 -6.10 -3.87
C VAL A 69 -5.50 -6.74 -4.59
N THR A 70 -6.66 -6.12 -4.46
CA THR A 70 -7.89 -6.53 -5.11
C THR A 70 -8.43 -5.38 -5.95
N PHE A 71 -8.87 -5.72 -7.17
CA PHE A 71 -9.61 -4.80 -8.03
C PHE A 71 -11.09 -5.11 -7.88
N GLU A 72 -11.92 -4.09 -7.71
CA GLU A 72 -13.36 -4.28 -7.61
C GLU A 72 -13.90 -4.96 -8.87
N LYS A 73 -14.83 -5.90 -8.67
CA LYS A 73 -15.48 -6.60 -9.78
C LYS A 73 -16.32 -5.61 -10.58
N ASN A 74 -16.23 -5.69 -11.89
CA ASN A 74 -17.04 -4.90 -12.82
C ASN A 74 -17.59 -5.83 -13.90
N ASN A 75 -18.89 -5.73 -14.19
CA ASN A 75 -19.57 -6.60 -15.16
C ASN A 75 -19.08 -6.40 -16.61
N GLN A 76 -18.34 -5.33 -16.88
CA GLN A 76 -17.81 -4.99 -18.20
C GLN A 76 -16.38 -5.51 -18.43
N ILE A 77 -15.72 -6.05 -17.39
CA ILE A 77 -14.34 -6.53 -17.52
C ILE A 77 -14.14 -7.82 -16.72
N THR A 78 -13.43 -8.80 -17.30
CA THR A 78 -13.14 -10.07 -16.63
C THR A 78 -11.63 -10.19 -16.36
N PRO A 79 -11.19 -10.35 -15.10
CA PRO A 79 -9.76 -10.48 -14.79
C PRO A 79 -9.17 -11.75 -15.42
N ILE A 80 -8.03 -11.59 -16.09
CA ILE A 80 -7.24 -12.66 -16.67
C ILE A 80 -6.05 -12.93 -15.75
N GLY A 81 -6.08 -14.08 -15.06
CA GLY A 81 -5.02 -14.47 -14.14
C GLY A 81 -4.97 -13.65 -12.84
N LYS A 82 -3.86 -13.77 -12.12
CA LYS A 82 -3.63 -13.07 -10.84
C LYS A 82 -2.97 -11.71 -11.06
N VAL A 83 -3.13 -10.83 -10.08
CA VAL A 83 -2.35 -9.59 -9.99
C VAL A 83 -0.86 -9.90 -9.93
N THR A 84 -0.06 -9.13 -10.65
CA THR A 84 1.40 -9.27 -10.70
C THR A 84 2.09 -8.02 -10.16
N GLU A 85 3.25 -8.19 -9.52
CA GLU A 85 4.04 -7.11 -8.95
C GLU A 85 5.16 -6.72 -9.91
N HIS A 86 5.31 -5.42 -10.17
CA HIS A 86 6.32 -4.86 -11.04
C HIS A 86 7.05 -3.72 -10.33
N GLY A 87 8.33 -3.92 -10.08
CA GLY A 87 9.18 -2.97 -9.38
C GLY A 87 10.59 -3.52 -9.23
N LYS A 88 11.49 -2.72 -8.66
CA LYS A 88 12.83 -3.19 -8.31
C LYS A 88 12.74 -3.98 -7.01
N LEU A 89 12.66 -5.31 -7.11
CA LEU A 89 12.68 -6.20 -5.95
C LEU A 89 14.04 -6.08 -5.25
N ILE A 90 14.00 -6.00 -3.93
CA ILE A 90 15.18 -5.96 -3.06
C ILE A 90 15.13 -7.17 -2.16
N ASP A 91 16.22 -7.92 -2.15
CA ASP A 91 16.44 -9.05 -1.27
C ASP A 91 17.40 -8.63 -0.16
N GLU A 92 17.00 -8.78 1.09
CA GLU A 92 17.82 -8.42 2.26
C GLU A 92 17.83 -9.57 3.26
N ASP A 93 19.02 -10.05 3.62
CA ASP A 93 19.17 -11.04 4.68
C ASP A 93 19.15 -10.35 6.05
N ILE A 94 18.06 -10.55 6.78
CA ILE A 94 17.86 -9.98 8.12
C ILE A 94 18.15 -11.07 9.15
N LYS A 95 19.17 -10.84 9.98
CA LYS A 95 19.58 -11.78 11.02
C LYS A 95 18.40 -12.17 11.92
N GLY A 96 18.10 -13.47 11.96
CA GLY A 96 17.02 -14.03 12.77
C GLY A 96 15.65 -14.08 12.08
N VAL A 97 15.52 -13.48 10.89
CA VAL A 97 14.31 -13.51 10.04
C VAL A 97 14.59 -14.26 8.74
N GLY A 98 15.79 -14.13 8.17
CA GLY A 98 16.16 -14.72 6.88
C GLY A 98 16.08 -13.72 5.74
N VAL A 99 16.03 -14.23 4.50
CA VAL A 99 15.98 -13.40 3.29
C VAL A 99 14.58 -12.83 3.12
N VAL A 100 14.48 -11.50 3.13
CA VAL A 100 13.23 -10.76 3.00
C VAL A 100 13.17 -10.05 1.66
N HIS A 101 11.99 -10.10 1.02
CA HIS A 101 11.73 -9.54 -0.31
C HIS A 101 10.78 -8.33 -0.21
N TYR A 102 11.24 -7.16 -0.67
CA TYR A 102 10.44 -5.95 -0.62
C TYR A 102 10.77 -4.97 -1.76
N PHE A 103 9.94 -3.94 -1.91
CA PHE A 103 10.11 -2.84 -2.84
C PHE A 103 10.33 -1.52 -2.09
N LYS A 104 11.16 -0.63 -2.65
CA LYS A 104 11.35 0.77 -2.22
C LYS A 104 10.93 1.70 -3.37
N ASP A 105 10.63 2.96 -3.02
CA ASP A 105 10.25 4.06 -3.94
C ASP A 105 8.94 3.86 -4.71
N GLU A 106 8.81 2.80 -5.52
CA GLU A 106 7.61 2.48 -6.29
C GLU A 106 7.45 0.97 -6.53
N VAL A 107 6.22 0.48 -6.41
CA VAL A 107 5.79 -0.84 -6.92
C VAL A 107 4.46 -0.68 -7.65
N ARG A 108 4.31 -1.40 -8.75
CA ARG A 108 3.10 -1.44 -9.57
C ARG A 108 2.46 -2.81 -9.49
N TYR A 109 1.18 -2.84 -9.19
CA TYR A 109 0.38 -4.05 -9.18
C TYR A 109 -0.52 -4.04 -10.41
N VAL A 110 -0.31 -5.01 -11.30
CA VAL A 110 -0.96 -5.06 -12.62
C VAL A 110 -1.91 -6.24 -12.69
N GLN A 111 -3.17 -5.95 -13.01
CA GLN A 111 -4.20 -6.91 -13.36
C GLN A 111 -4.52 -6.78 -14.84
N LYS A 112 -4.31 -7.86 -15.60
CA LYS A 112 -4.84 -7.98 -16.96
C LYS A 112 -6.32 -8.34 -16.90
N SER A 113 -7.11 -7.78 -17.78
CA SER A 113 -8.55 -8.03 -17.87
C SER A 113 -8.99 -8.05 -19.33
N SER A 114 -9.94 -8.92 -19.67
CA SER A 114 -10.67 -8.81 -20.93
C SER A 114 -11.77 -7.77 -20.82
N ILE A 115 -12.06 -7.09 -21.93
CA ILE A 115 -13.18 -6.16 -22.11
C ILE A 115 -14.25 -6.85 -22.95
#